data_AF-A0A8J6F829-F1
#
_entry.id   AF-A0A8J6F829-F1
#
_cell.length_a   1.000
_cell.length_b   1.000
_cell.length_c   1.000
_cell.angle_alpha   90.00
_cell.angle_beta   90.00
_cell.angle_gamma   90.00
#
_symmetry.space_group_name_H-M   'P 1'
#
loop_
_entity.id
_entity.type
_entity.pdbx_description
1 polymer ?
#
loop_
_entity_poly.entity_id
_entity_poly.type
_entity_poly.pdbx_seq_one_letter_code
_entity_poly.pdbx_strand_id
1 'polypeptide(L)'
;MSQETHILCPDTPVLEKSCTLYDIINCVPVRRWKEFMRTLELPDKVIEAVEVENSIFRDQQYEMLRRWCQLKMPSIDVVYQTLERMNLLRCAEELKAKIEEYS
;
A
#
# COMPACT_ATOMS: atom_id res chain seq x y z
N MET A 1 -7.90 -34.79 23.28
CA MET A 1 -8.50 -33.70 22.50
C MET A 1 -7.57 -32.51 22.65
N SER A 2 -6.61 -32.36 21.74
CA SER A 2 -5.66 -31.24 21.78
C SER A 2 -6.37 -30.03 21.18
N GLN A 3 -6.63 -29.01 22.00
CA GLN A 3 -7.02 -27.70 21.51
C GLN A 3 -5.73 -26.97 21.16
N GLU A 4 -5.42 -26.90 19.87
CA GLU A 4 -4.37 -26.03 19.36
C GLU A 4 -4.84 -24.58 19.48
N THR A 5 -4.19 -23.87 20.39
CA THR A 5 -4.11 -22.41 20.48
C THR A 5 -3.54 -21.86 19.17
N HIS A 6 -4.40 -21.55 18.20
CA HIS A 6 -3.98 -20.71 17.08
C HIS A 6 -4.15 -19.25 17.48
N ILE A 7 -2.99 -18.66 17.81
CA ILE A 7 -2.73 -17.27 18.13
C ILE A 7 -3.55 -16.38 17.18
N LEU A 8 -4.59 -15.73 17.72
CA LEU A 8 -5.18 -14.57 17.07
C LEU A 8 -4.14 -13.47 17.22
N CYS A 9 -3.34 -13.21 16.19
CA CYS A 9 -2.55 -11.99 16.13
C CYS A 9 -3.53 -10.81 16.15
N PRO A 10 -3.58 -9.98 17.21
CA PRO A 10 -4.17 -8.67 17.05
C PRO A 10 -3.22 -7.87 16.15
N ASP A 11 -3.76 -7.00 15.31
CA ASP A 11 -3.01 -6.17 14.37
C ASP A 11 -2.56 -6.88 13.09
N THR A 12 -3.53 -7.36 12.31
CA THR A 12 -3.37 -7.29 10.85
C THR A 12 -2.97 -5.84 10.53
N PRO A 13 -1.81 -5.58 9.91
CA PRO A 13 -1.39 -4.21 9.62
C PRO A 13 -2.54 -3.52 8.88
N VAL A 14 -2.96 -2.35 9.36
CA VAL A 14 -4.13 -1.59 8.86
C VAL A 14 -4.19 -1.53 7.33
N LEU A 15 -3.02 -1.59 6.70
CA LEU A 15 -2.81 -1.54 5.27
C LEU A 15 -3.19 -2.82 4.48
N GLU A 16 -3.34 -3.98 5.12
CA GLU A 16 -3.81 -5.21 4.45
C GLU A 16 -5.34 -5.25 4.29
N LYS A 17 -6.07 -4.26 4.81
CA LYS A 17 -7.49 -4.10 4.48
C LYS A 17 -7.59 -3.76 2.98
N SER A 18 -8.26 -4.61 2.21
CA SER A 18 -8.42 -4.45 0.76
C SER A 18 -8.93 -3.07 0.34
N CYS A 19 -9.79 -2.44 1.15
CA CYS A 19 -10.27 -1.07 0.90
C CYS A 19 -9.12 -0.05 0.91
N THR A 20 -8.23 -0.12 1.91
CA THR A 20 -7.12 0.83 2.08
C THR A 20 -6.14 0.79 0.91
N LEU A 21 -5.88 -0.38 0.33
CA LEU A 21 -5.04 -0.50 -0.86
C LEU A 21 -5.65 0.21 -2.08
N TYR A 22 -6.95 0.04 -2.30
CA TYR A 22 -7.64 0.72 -3.40
C TYR A 22 -7.76 2.22 -3.18
N ASP A 23 -7.91 2.67 -1.94
CA ASP A 23 -7.90 4.10 -1.62
C ASP A 23 -6.57 4.75 -1.99
N ILE A 24 -5.44 4.09 -1.68
CA ILE A 24 -4.10 4.55 -2.10
C ILE A 24 -3.98 4.57 -3.61
N ILE A 25 -4.40 3.51 -4.31
CA ILE A 25 -4.35 3.42 -5.77
C ILE A 25 -5.15 4.54 -6.43
N ASN A 26 -6.33 4.84 -5.90
CA ASN A 26 -7.21 5.88 -6.44
C ASN A 26 -6.69 7.29 -6.13
N CYS A 27 -5.91 7.45 -5.06
CA CYS A 27 -5.40 8.73 -4.60
C CYS A 27 -4.10 9.14 -5.30
N VAL A 28 -3.21 8.18 -5.59
CA VAL A 28 -1.91 8.45 -6.21
C VAL A 28 -2.05 8.63 -7.72
N PRO A 29 -1.53 9.74 -8.30
CA PRO A 29 -1.55 9.92 -9.75
C PRO A 29 -0.77 8.83 -10.49
N VAL A 30 -1.40 8.21 -11.49
CA VAL A 30 -0.83 7.12 -12.32
C VAL A 30 0.59 7.42 -12.83
N ARG A 31 0.83 8.66 -13.30
CA ARG A 31 2.15 9.08 -13.82
C ARG A 31 3.26 9.07 -12.78
N ARG A 32 2.92 9.22 -11.50
CA ARG A 32 3.87 9.25 -10.38
C ARG A 32 3.90 7.95 -9.58
N TRP A 33 3.17 6.92 -10.02
CA TRP A 33 3.05 5.66 -9.31
C TRP A 33 4.42 4.97 -9.07
N LYS A 34 5.26 4.89 -10.10
CA LYS A 34 6.58 4.24 -9.97
C LYS A 34 7.53 5.02 -9.07
N GLU A 35 7.49 6.34 -9.16
CA GLU A 35 8.22 7.23 -8.26
C GLU A 35 7.76 7.02 -6.80
N PHE A 36 6.45 6.90 -6.61
CA PHE A 36 5.85 6.61 -5.31
C PHE A 36 6.30 5.27 -4.73
N MET A 37 6.24 4.17 -5.50
CA MET A 37 6.69 2.86 -5.04
C MET A 37 8.19 2.84 -4.69
N ARG A 38 9.03 3.55 -5.45
CA ARG A 38 10.45 3.72 -5.13
C ARG A 38 10.67 4.54 -3.87
N THR A 39 9.85 5.56 -3.64
CA THR A 39 9.93 6.40 -2.42
C THR A 39 9.46 5.62 -1.19
N LEU A 40 8.50 4.69 -1.36
CA LEU A 40 8.17 3.65 -0.37
C LEU A 40 9.27 2.59 -0.22
N GLU A 41 10.38 2.74 -0.95
CA GLU A 41 11.54 1.86 -0.95
C GLU A 41 11.16 0.41 -1.31
N LEU A 42 10.19 0.23 -2.22
CA LEU A 42 9.99 -1.05 -2.88
C LEU A 42 11.17 -1.29 -3.83
N PRO A 43 11.89 -2.43 -3.75
CA PRO A 43 13.04 -2.67 -4.62
C PRO A 43 12.64 -2.68 -6.10
N ASP A 44 13.45 -2.07 -6.97
CA ASP A 44 13.18 -2.03 -8.42
C ASP A 44 12.96 -3.43 -9.01
N LYS A 45 13.71 -4.44 -8.56
CA LYS A 45 13.52 -5.84 -8.97
C LYS A 45 12.09 -6.36 -8.74
N VAL A 46 11.40 -5.87 -7.71
CA VAL A 46 10.02 -6.25 -7.41
C VAL A 46 9.05 -5.48 -8.30
N ILE A 47 9.32 -4.19 -8.53
CA ILE A 47 8.55 -3.35 -9.46
C ILE A 47 8.59 -3.98 -10.87
N GLU A 48 9.78 -4.32 -11.35
CA GLU A 48 10.00 -4.97 -12.65
C GLU A 48 9.31 -6.33 -12.74
N ALA A 49 9.42 -7.17 -11.70
CA ALA A 49 8.73 -8.47 -11.66
C ALA A 49 7.22 -8.30 -11.78
N VAL A 50 6.62 -7.35 -11.04
CA VAL A 50 5.17 -7.08 -11.12
C VAL A 50 4.75 -6.62 -12.52
N GLU A 51 5.54 -5.73 -13.15
CA GLU A 51 5.27 -5.25 -14.51
C GLU A 51 5.30 -6.37 -15.56
N VAL A 52 6.15 -7.39 -15.37
CA VAL A 52 6.23 -8.57 -16.25
C VAL A 52 5.10 -9.56 -15.98
N GLU A 53 4.76 -9.79 -14.72
CA GLU A 53 3.74 -10.77 -14.31
C GLU A 53 2.30 -10.31 -14.60
N ASN A 54 2.06 -8.99 -14.62
CA ASN A 54 0.72 -8.43 -14.75
C ASN A 54 0.65 -7.52 -15.98
N SER A 55 -0.26 -7.81 -16.91
CA SER A 55 -0.45 -7.01 -18.12
C SER A 55 -1.32 -5.78 -17.91
N ILE A 56 -2.15 -5.77 -16.86
CA ILE A 56 -3.07 -4.69 -16.55
C ILE A 56 -2.43 -3.77 -15.50
N PHE A 57 -2.31 -2.49 -15.83
CA PHE A 57 -1.66 -1.51 -14.94
C PHE A 57 -2.30 -1.44 -13.55
N ARG A 58 -3.63 -1.58 -13.45
CA ARG A 58 -4.32 -1.56 -12.17
C ARG A 58 -3.93 -2.75 -11.27
N ASP A 59 -3.74 -3.92 -11.87
CA ASP A 59 -3.28 -5.11 -11.16
C ASP A 59 -1.82 -4.96 -10.74
N GLN A 60 -1.00 -4.33 -11.58
CA GLN A 60 0.36 -3.96 -11.20
C GLN A 60 0.40 -3.05 -9.96
N GLN A 61 -0.45 -2.00 -9.92
CA GLN A 61 -0.52 -1.10 -8.77
C GLN A 61 -0.89 -1.84 -7.48
N TYR A 62 -1.90 -2.70 -7.56
CA TYR A 62 -2.33 -3.53 -6.42
C TYR A 62 -1.22 -4.48 -5.95
N GLU A 63 -0.63 -5.23 -6.88
CA GLU A 63 0.41 -6.22 -6.56
C GLU A 63 1.70 -5.57 -6.05
N MET A 64 2.05 -4.38 -6.52
CA MET A 64 3.17 -3.59 -5.98
C MET A 64 2.94 -3.21 -4.52
N LEU A 65 1.76 -2.68 -4.18
CA LEU A 65 1.43 -2.34 -2.79
C LEU A 65 1.36 -3.60 -1.92
N ARG A 66 0.71 -4.66 -2.40
CA ARG A 66 0.56 -5.91 -1.67
C ARG A 66 1.94 -6.51 -1.30
N ARG A 67 2.87 -6.55 -2.24
CA ARG A 67 4.25 -7.00 -1.99
C ARG A 67 5.01 -6.06 -1.05
N TRP A 68 4.81 -4.75 -1.18
CA TRP A 68 5.38 -3.78 -0.24
C TRP A 68 4.89 -4.01 1.19
N CYS A 69 3.59 -4.24 1.40
CA CYS A 69 3.02 -4.58 2.70
C CYS A 69 3.65 -5.83 3.30
N GLN A 70 3.78 -6.89 2.49
CA GLN A 70 4.37 -8.16 2.93
C GLN A 70 5.85 -8.03 3.30
N LEU A 71 6.61 -7.21 2.58
CA LEU A 71 8.05 -7.05 2.81
C LEU A 71 8.36 -6.18 4.03
N LYS A 72 7.55 -5.15 4.28
CA LYS A 72 7.90 -4.09 5.25
C LYS A 72 6.94 -3.95 6.43
N MET A 73 5.77 -4.59 6.40
CA MET A 73 4.68 -4.39 7.36
C MET A 73 4.49 -2.91 7.75
N PRO A 74 4.39 -2.01 6.78
CA PRO A 74 4.44 -0.57 7.04
C PRO A 74 3.14 -0.08 7.68
N SER A 75 3.25 0.95 8.52
CA SER A 75 2.07 1.68 8.99
C SER A 75 1.57 2.63 7.90
N ILE A 76 0.29 3.03 8.00
CA ILE A 76 -0.31 3.99 7.08
C ILE A 76 0.40 5.36 7.12
N ASP A 77 1.03 5.72 8.24
CA ASP A 77 1.84 6.95 8.36
C ASP A 77 3.00 7.00 7.36
N VAL A 78 3.58 5.86 6.98
CA VAL A 78 4.64 5.81 5.97
C VAL A 78 4.11 6.24 4.60
N VAL A 79 2.85 5.90 4.29
CA VAL A 79 2.18 6.33 3.06
C VAL A 79 1.97 7.84 3.09
N TYR A 80 1.43 8.40 4.18
CA TYR A 80 1.22 9.84 4.32
C TYR A 80 2.53 10.63 4.17
N GLN A 81 3.58 10.24 4.90
CA GLN A 81 4.89 10.88 4.80
C GLN A 81 5.46 10.82 3.39
N THR A 82 5.25 9.71 2.68
CA THR A 82 5.72 9.56 1.30
C THR A 82 4.97 10.49 0.35
N LEU A 83 3.65 10.59 0.50
CA LEU A 83 2.84 11.54 -0.26
C LEU A 83 3.29 12.99 -0.01
N GLU A 84 3.51 13.38 1.24
CA GLU A 84 4.01 14.71 1.60
C GLU A 84 5.38 15.00 0.97
N ARG A 85 6.34 14.06 1.06
CA ARG A 85 7.68 14.20 0.44
C ARG A 85 7.61 14.37 -1.07
N MET A 86 6.61 13.77 -1.72
CA MET A 86 6.38 13.91 -3.15
C MET A 86 5.61 15.18 -3.53
N ASN A 87 5.30 16.08 -2.60
CA ASN A 87 4.41 17.23 -2.78
C ASN A 87 2.97 16.83 -3.18
N LEU A 88 2.51 15.67 -2.72
CA LEU A 88 1.14 15.17 -2.89
C LEU A 88 0.34 15.35 -1.58
N LEU A 89 0.46 16.50 -0.93
CA LEU A 89 -0.20 16.76 0.36
C LEU A 89 -1.73 16.59 0.27
N ARG A 90 -2.33 17.11 -0.81
CA ARG A 90 -3.77 16.95 -1.06
C ARG A 90 -4.19 15.48 -1.13
N CYS A 91 -3.37 14.63 -1.74
CA CYS A 91 -3.60 13.19 -1.78
C CYS A 91 -3.54 12.60 -0.36
N ALA A 92 -2.55 13.01 0.45
CA ALA A 92 -2.43 12.54 1.83
C ALA A 92 -3.67 12.89 2.67
N GLU A 93 -4.15 14.14 2.56
CA GLU A 93 -5.36 14.60 3.25
C GLU A 93 -6.61 13.84 2.80
N GLU A 94 -6.81 13.68 1.48
CA GLU A 94 -7.94 12.93 0.91
C GLU A 94 -7.93 11.46 1.35
N LEU A 95 -6.75 10.83 1.36
CA LEU A 95 -6.59 9.45 1.83
C LEU A 95 -6.89 9.33 3.33
N LYS A 96 -6.40 10.27 4.15
CA LYS A 96 -6.64 10.27 5.59
C LYS A 96 -8.12 10.41 5.91
N ALA A 97 -8.82 11.34 5.25
CA ALA A 97 -10.26 11.51 5.43
C ALA A 97 -11.04 10.24 5.10
N LYS A 98 -10.68 9.53 4.03
CA LYS A 98 -11.32 8.26 3.66
C LYS A 98 -11.07 7.15 4.68
N ILE A 99 -9.84 7.03 5.18
CA ILE A 99 -9.50 5.99 6.15
C ILE A 99 -10.19 6.25 7.49
N GLU A 100 -10.29 7.52 7.91
CA GLU A 100 -11.06 7.94 9.09
C GLU A 100 -12.58 7.69 8.93
N GLU A 101 -13.14 7.79 7.71
CA GLU A 101 -14.55 7.49 7.44
C GLU A 101 -14.92 6.02 7.74
N TYR A 102 -13.95 5.10 7.67
CA TYR A 102 -14.15 3.67 7.89
C TYR A 102 -13.55 3.14 9.22
N SER A 103 -13.01 4.04 10.07
CA SER A 103 -12.40 3.68 11.36
C SER A 103 -13.37 3.78 12.53
#